data_AF-A0A963RPM6-F1
#
_entry.id   AF-A0A963RPM6-F1
#
_cell.length_a   1.000
_cell.length_b   1.000
_cell.length_c   1.000
_cell.angle_alpha   90.00
_cell.angle_beta   90.00
_cell.angle_gamma   90.00
#
_symmetry.space_group_name_H-M   'P 1'
#
loop_
_entity.id
_entity.type
_entity.pdbx_description
1 polymer ?
#
loop_
_entity_poly.entity_id
_entity_poly.type
_entity_poly.pdbx_seq_one_letter_code
_entity_poly.pdbx_strand_id
1 'polypeptide(L)' 'VAVEAAHPDFWRKYVGRGGAVVGIASFGESAPARALYEHFGITAERVAAAVRGLVQRQPAAPARRAAATV' A
#
# COMPACT_ATOMS: atom_id res chain seq x y z
N VAL A 1 2.85 -2.53 0.10
CA VAL A 1 1.61 -1.77 0.38
C VAL A 1 0.62 -2.74 1.01
N ALA A 2 0.02 -2.41 2.15
CA ALA A 2 -1.08 -3.18 2.74
C ALA A 2 -2.42 -2.54 2.35
N VAL A 3 -3.48 -3.33 2.21
CA VAL A 3 -4.82 -2.87 1.81
C VAL A 3 -5.84 -3.58 2.69
N GLU A 4 -6.58 -2.81 3.47
CA GLU A 4 -7.66 -3.32 4.34
C GLU A 4 -8.65 -2.18 4.63
N ALA A 5 -9.95 -2.44 4.54
CA ALA A 5 -11.00 -1.47 4.84
C ALA A 5 -11.22 -1.28 6.36
N ALA A 6 -10.13 -1.03 7.08
CA ALA A 6 -10.07 -0.82 8.53
C ALA A 6 -8.93 0.15 8.89
N HIS A 7 -8.69 0.35 10.18
CA HIS A 7 -7.69 1.29 10.66
C HIS A 7 -6.26 0.89 10.22
N PRO A 8 -5.48 1.80 9.60
CA PRO A 8 -4.22 1.43 8.93
C PRO A 8 -3.07 1.06 9.87
N ASP A 9 -3.13 1.47 11.14
CA ASP A 9 -1.98 1.39 12.05
C ASP A 9 -1.53 -0.05 12.35
N PHE A 10 -2.46 -1.01 12.37
CA PHE A 10 -2.14 -2.42 12.59
C PHE A 10 -1.10 -2.96 11.60
N TRP A 11 -1.13 -2.48 10.36
CA TRP A 11 -0.28 -2.98 9.28
C TRP A 11 1.14 -2.40 9.28
N ARG A 12 1.41 -1.35 10.07
CA ARG A 12 2.74 -0.71 10.09
C ARG A 12 3.87 -1.66 10.49
N LYS A 13 3.59 -2.68 11.32
CA LYS A 13 4.56 -3.72 11.68
C LYS A 13 5.00 -4.61 10.51
N TYR A 14 4.19 -4.71 9.45
CA TYR A 14 4.48 -5.55 8.29
C TYR A 14 5.03 -4.74 7.12
N VAL A 15 4.52 -3.52 6.89
CA VAL A 15 4.96 -2.70 5.75
C VAL A 15 6.22 -1.87 6.05
N GLY A 16 6.60 -1.74 7.33
CA GLY A 16 7.77 -0.98 7.75
C GLY A 16 7.60 0.54 7.61
N ARG A 17 8.64 1.29 7.99
CA ARG A 17 8.61 2.78 8.01
C ARG A 17 8.49 3.42 6.64
N GLY A 18 9.00 2.75 5.61
CA GLY A 18 8.90 3.20 4.22
C GLY A 18 7.69 2.64 3.48
N GLY A 19 6.87 1.81 4.13
CA GLY A 19 5.68 1.20 3.53
C GLY A 19 4.48 2.14 3.51
N ALA A 20 3.46 1.75 2.75
CA ALA A 20 2.18 2.44 2.69
C ALA A 20 1.03 1.48 3.03
N VAL A 21 -0.03 2.02 3.62
CA VAL A 21 -1.28 1.32 3.93
C VAL A 21 -2.44 2.09 3.32
N VAL A 22 -3.31 1.39 2.59
CA VAL A 22 -4.59 1.91 2.10
C VAL A 22 -5.68 1.36 3.01
N GLY A 23 -6.30 2.22 3.80
CA GLY A 23 -7.31 1.87 4.80
C GLY A 23 -8.10 3.09 5.27
N ILE A 24 -8.93 2.91 6.29
CA ILE A 24 -9.92 3.89 6.76
C ILE A 24 -9.50 4.43 8.14
N ALA A 25 -9.19 5.72 8.21
CA ALA A 25 -8.71 6.37 9.45
C ALA A 25 -9.81 7.04 10.29
N SER A 26 -11.07 6.94 9.85
CA SER A 26 -12.25 7.53 10.49
C SER A 26 -13.32 6.47 10.74
N PHE A 27 -14.43 6.88 11.36
CA PHE A 27 -15.66 6.09 11.34
C PHE A 27 -16.23 5.99 9.92
N GLY A 28 -17.16 5.04 9.75
CA GLY A 28 -17.90 4.85 8.51
C GLY A 28 -19.03 5.87 8.35
N GLU A 29 -19.71 5.77 7.22
CA GLU A 29 -20.85 6.61 6.84
C GLU A 29 -22.00 5.75 6.31
N SER A 30 -23.22 6.28 6.31
CA SER A 30 -24.40 5.58 5.79
C SER A 30 -24.57 5.84 4.29
N ALA A 31 -24.08 4.93 3.45
CA ALA A 31 -24.24 4.97 2.00
C ALA A 31 -23.99 3.59 1.35
N PRO A 32 -24.32 3.40 0.06
CA PRO A 32 -23.97 2.18 -0.66
C PRO A 32 -22.47 1.92 -0.66
N ALA A 33 -22.07 0.66 -0.52
CA ALA A 33 -20.67 0.26 -0.40
C ALA A 33 -19.78 0.90 -1.47
N ARG A 34 -20.15 0.81 -2.75
CA ARG A 34 -19.35 1.40 -3.84
C ARG A 34 -19.04 2.89 -3.62
N ALA A 35 -20.01 3.68 -3.17
CA ALA A 35 -19.81 5.10 -2.89
C ALA A 35 -18.85 5.29 -1.70
N LEU A 36 -18.94 4.44 -0.67
CA LEU A 36 -18.04 4.47 0.48
C LEU A 36 -16.60 4.07 0.10
N TYR A 37 -16.42 3.05 -0.73
CA TYR A 37 -15.09 2.64 -1.20
C TYR A 37 -14.39 3.76 -1.99
N GLU A 38 -15.12 4.45 -2.86
CA GLU A 38 -14.62 5.66 -3.55
C GLU A 38 -14.31 6.79 -2.56
N HIS A 39 -15.23 7.08 -1.63
CA HIS A 39 -15.07 8.14 -0.63
C HIS A 39 -13.84 7.94 0.27
N PHE A 40 -13.64 6.71 0.76
CA PHE A 40 -12.50 6.36 1.61
C PHE A 40 -11.21 6.06 0.82
N GLY A 41 -11.25 6.15 -0.51
CA GLY A 41 -10.07 5.93 -1.36
C GLY A 41 -9.57 4.48 -1.36
N ILE A 42 -10.45 3.52 -1.10
CA ILE A 42 -10.17 2.09 -1.22
C ILE A 42 -10.43 1.69 -2.69
N THR A 43 -9.55 2.15 -3.58
CA THR A 43 -9.67 1.99 -5.03
C THR A 43 -8.40 1.42 -5.66
N ALA A 44 -8.52 0.78 -6.82
CA ALA A 44 -7.38 0.21 -7.54
C ALA A 44 -6.34 1.28 -7.91
N GLU A 45 -6.81 2.46 -8.30
CA GLU A 45 -6.01 3.62 -8.67
C GLU A 45 -5.18 4.10 -7.48
N ARG A 46 -5.79 4.17 -6.29
CA ARG A 46 -5.10 4.59 -5.07
C ARG A 46 -4.03 3.59 -4.66
N VAL A 47 -4.31 2.30 -4.77
CA VAL A 47 -3.34 1.24 -4.50
C VAL A 47 -2.18 1.31 -5.50
N ALA A 48 -2.46 1.43 -6.79
CA ALA A 48 -1.44 1.53 -7.83
C ALA A 48 -0.54 2.76 -7.64
N ALA A 49 -1.13 3.92 -7.29
CA ALA A 49 -0.39 5.13 -6.98
C ALA A 49 0.55 4.93 -5.77
N ALA A 50 0.07 4.29 -4.70
CA ALA A 50 0.88 3.98 -3.53
C ALA A 50 2.06 3.06 -3.89
N VAL A 51 1.83 2.01 -4.69
CA VAL A 51 2.90 1.10 -5.13
C VAL A 51 3.94 1.82 -5.98
N ARG A 52 3.53 2.57 -7.00
CA ARG A 52 4.45 3.32 -7.87
C ARG A 52 5.30 4.29 -7.07
N GLY A 53 4.71 5.01 -6.12
CA GLY A 53 5.42 5.93 -5.23
C GLY A 53 6.49 5.26 -4.38
N LEU A 54 6.34 3.97 -4.04
CA LEU A 54 7.36 3.21 -3.31
C LEU A 54 8.45 2.65 -4.22
N VAL A 55 8.06 2.09 -5.38
CA VAL A 55 9.01 1.52 -6.34
C VAL A 55 9.95 2.58 -6.89
N GLN A 56 9.43 3.78 -7.20
CA GLN A 56 10.24 4.90 -7.68
C GLN A 56 11.20 5.47 -6.62
N ARG A 57 10.98 5.18 -5.33
CA ARG A 57 11.84 5.61 -4.22
C ARG A 57 12.93 4.60 -3.86
N GLN A 58 12.83 3.35 -4.32
CA GLN A 58 13.90 2.38 -4.09
C GLN A 58 15.10 2.71 -4.99
N PRO A 59 16.32 2.91 -4.45
CA PRO A 59 17.51 2.84 -5.28
C PRO A 59 17.55 1.45 -5.92
N ALA A 60 17.93 1.37 -7.20
CA ALA A 60 17.99 0.12 -7.94
C ALA A 60 18.73 -0.94 -7.11
N ALA A 61 18.04 -2.04 -6.80
CA ALA A 61 18.67 -3.16 -6.10
C ALA A 61 19.91 -3.59 -6.91
N PRO A 62 21.07 -3.83 -6.28
CA PRO A 62 22.24 -4.29 -7.02
C PRO A 62 21.86 -5.58 -7.75
N ALA A 63 22.08 -5.60 -9.07
CA ALA A 63 21.83 -6.78 -9.90
C ALA A 63 22.52 -7.97 -9.23
N ARG A 64 21.71 -8.95 -8.81
CA ARG A 64 22.18 -10.18 -8.16
C ARG A 64 23.28 -10.77 -9.05
N ARG A 65 24.54 -10.66 -8.63
CA ARG A 65 25.65 -11.33 -9.31
C ARG A 65 25.28 -12.80 -9.37
N ALA A 66 25.09 -13.32 -10.58
CA ALA A 66 25.02 -14.75 -10.82
C ALA A 66 26.26 -15.36 -10.15
N ALA A 67 26.04 -16.32 -9.27
CA ALA A 67 27.11 -17.07 -8.65
C ALA A 67 27.93 -17.70 -9.78
N ALA A 68 29.12 -17.16 -10.03
CA ALA A 68 30.10 -17.75 -10.89
C ALA A 68 30.60 -19.02 -10.21
N THR A 69 30.50 -20.11 -10.97
CA THR A 69 31.13 -21.42 -10.80
C THR A 69 32.43 -21.39 -10.01
N VAL A 70 32.53 -22.28 -9.02
CA VAL A 70 33.77 -22.94 -8.61
C VAL A 70 33.52 -24.44 -8.65
#